data_AF-A0A497H000-F1
#
_entry.id   AF-A0A497H000-F1
#
_cell.length_a   1.000
_cell.length_b   1.000
_cell.length_c   1.000
_cell.angle_alpha   90.00
_cell.angle_beta   90.00
_cell.angle_gamma   90.00
#
_symmetry.space_group_name_H-M   'P 1'
#
loop_
_entity.id
_entity.type
_entity.pdbx_description
1 polymer ?
#
loop_
_entity_poly.entity_id
_entity_poly.type
_entity_poly.pdbx_seq_one_letter_code
_entity_poly.pdbx_strand_id
1 'polypeptide(L)' 'MEQILSELQQARNRDASFDAILGSMCTVPHEIARKAYTMFIETNLGDHELFQGTKHLEEKAIEWVAQMLH' A
#
# COMPACT_ATOMS: atom_id res chain seq x y z
N MET A 1 -20.43 -7.15 -13.20
CA MET A 1 -19.67 -6.75 -12.00
C MET A 1 -19.54 -7.90 -11.02
N GLU A 2 -20.64 -8.55 -10.62
CA GLU A 2 -20.62 -9.71 -9.70
C GLU A 2 -19.78 -10.89 -10.21
N GLN A 3 -19.89 -11.24 -11.50
CA GLN A 3 -19.07 -12.30 -12.09
C GLN A 3 -17.56 -11.99 -11.99
N ILE A 4 -17.17 -10.75 -12.25
CA ILE A 4 -15.77 -10.29 -12.15
C ILE A 4 -15.29 -10.38 -10.68
N LEU A 5 -16.09 -9.90 -9.72
CA LEU A 5 -15.74 -9.98 -8.31
C LEU A 5 -15.61 -11.43 -7.83
N SER A 6 -16.47 -12.33 -8.30
CA SER A 6 -16.39 -13.76 -8.01
C SER A 6 -15.09 -14.38 -8.54
N GLU A 7 -14.71 -14.06 -9.78
CA GLU A 7 -13.47 -14.54 -10.37
C GLU A 7 -12.24 -14.03 -9.60
N LEU A 8 -12.21 -12.75 -9.24
CA LEU A 8 -11.14 -12.16 -8.43
C LEU A 8 -11.04 -12.81 -7.03
N GLN A 9 -12.17 -13.07 -6.38
CA GLN A 9 -12.19 -13.74 -5.08
C GLN A 9 -11.72 -15.19 -5.18
N GLN A 10 -12.13 -15.91 -6.23
CA GLN A 10 -11.67 -17.28 -6.48
C GLN A 10 -10.16 -17.33 -6.72
N ALA A 11 -9.60 -16.38 -7.48
CA ALA A 11 -8.17 -16.26 -7.66
C ALA A 11 -7.47 -16.02 -6.32
N ARG A 12 -7.95 -15.04 -5.53
CA ARG A 12 -7.38 -14.71 -4.22
C ARG A 12 -7.41 -15.87 -3.23
N ASN A 13 -8.46 -16.70 -3.24
CA ASN A 13 -8.60 -17.85 -2.36
C ASN A 13 -7.61 -19.00 -2.67
N ARG A 14 -6.94 -18.96 -3.83
CA ARG A 14 -5.89 -19.94 -4.19
C ARG A 14 -4.51 -19.54 -3.66
N ASP A 15 -4.32 -18.30 -3.22
CA ASP A 15 -3.06 -17.80 -2.67
C ASP A 15 -2.84 -18.32 -1.24
N ALA A 16 -1.58 -18.47 -0.84
CA ALA A 16 -1.23 -18.77 0.55
C ALA A 16 -1.52 -17.56 1.47
N SER A 17 -1.99 -17.82 2.70
CA SER A 17 -2.08 -16.79 3.74
C SER A 17 -0.69 -16.45 4.28
N PHE A 18 -0.45 -15.17 4.59
CA PHE A 18 0.75 -14.74 5.30
C PHE A 18 0.90 -15.37 6.69
N ASP A 19 -0.19 -15.87 7.28
CA ASP A 19 -0.13 -16.64 8.54
C ASP A 19 0.62 -17.97 8.41
N ALA A 20 0.77 -18.49 7.18
CA ALA A 20 1.42 -19.76 6.88
C ALA A 20 2.78 -19.60 6.17
N ILE A 21 3.18 -18.37 5.81
CA ILE A 21 4.42 -18.10 5.08
C ILE A 21 5.54 -17.76 6.05
N LEU A 22 6.61 -18.58 6.08
CA LEU A 22 7.72 -18.41 7.03
C LEU A 22 8.96 -17.69 6.44
N GLY A 23 9.06 -17.59 5.12
CA GLY A 23 10.28 -17.14 4.42
C GLY A 23 10.11 -15.86 3.59
N SER A 24 9.09 -15.05 3.87
CA SER A 24 8.83 -13.81 3.11
C SER A 24 9.40 -12.58 3.83
N MET A 25 9.89 -11.62 3.06
CA MET A 25 10.24 -10.27 3.56
C MET A 25 9.00 -9.35 3.64
N CYS A 26 7.83 -9.82 3.20
CA CYS A 26 6.57 -9.08 3.20
C CYS A 26 5.56 -9.69 4.19
N THR A 27 4.60 -8.88 4.63
CA THR A 27 3.51 -9.29 5.52
C THR A 27 2.22 -8.50 5.21
N VAL A 28 1.14 -8.82 5.92
CA VAL A 28 -0.11 -8.05 5.88
C VAL A 28 0.15 -6.62 6.36
N PRO A 29 -0.17 -5.59 5.56
CA PRO A 29 0.03 -4.20 5.97
C PRO A 29 -0.81 -3.84 7.20
N HIS A 30 -0.27 -2.96 8.04
CA HIS A 30 -1.01 -2.38 9.16
C HIS A 30 -2.32 -1.70 8.70
N GLU A 31 -3.37 -1.73 9.52
CA GLU A 31 -4.71 -1.26 9.12
C GLU A 31 -4.70 0.19 8.63
N ILE A 32 -3.94 1.07 9.28
CA ILE A 32 -3.82 2.48 8.86
C ILE A 32 -3.18 2.63 7.47
N ALA A 33 -2.23 1.77 7.11
CA ALA A 33 -1.56 1.81 5.82
C ALA A 33 -2.53 1.40 4.69
N ARG A 34 -3.42 0.43 4.95
CA ARG A 34 -4.48 0.05 4.01
C ARG A 34 -5.45 1.21 3.77
N LYS A 35 -5.86 1.92 4.83
CA LYS A 35 -6.73 3.11 4.72
C LYS A 35 -6.05 4.22 3.94
N ALA A 36 -4.79 4.53 4.26
CA ALA A 36 -4.02 5.52 3.53
C ALA A 36 -3.90 5.16 2.04
N TYR A 37 -3.57 3.91 1.71
CA TYR A 37 -3.49 3.46 0.32
C TYR A 37 -4.80 3.69 -0.44
N THR A 38 -5.95 3.33 0.14
CA THR A 38 -7.25 3.60 -0.48
C THR A 38 -7.54 5.09 -0.63
N MET A 39 -7.19 5.93 0.35
CA MET A 39 -7.38 7.38 0.27
C MET A 39 -6.55 8.03 -0.84
N PHE A 40 -5.35 7.51 -1.11
CA PHE A 40 -4.39 8.11 -2.04
C PHE A 40 -4.19 7.31 -3.33
N ILE A 41 -5.05 6.31 -3.62
CA ILE A 41 -4.90 5.36 -4.74
C ILE A 41 -4.87 6.04 -6.12
N GLU A 42 -5.53 7.19 -6.25
CA GLU A 42 -5.63 7.95 -7.50
C GLU A 42 -4.58 9.07 -7.61
N THR A 43 -3.69 9.19 -6.62
CA THR A 43 -2.65 10.23 -6.63
C THR A 43 -1.44 9.81 -7.45
N ASN A 44 -0.85 10.76 -8.17
CA ASN A 44 0.36 10.54 -8.97
C ASN A 44 1.50 11.45 -8.49
N LEU A 45 2.49 10.89 -7.79
CA LEU A 45 3.67 11.66 -7.37
C LEU A 45 4.55 12.14 -8.54
N GLY A 46 4.37 11.59 -9.74
CA GLY A 46 4.97 12.13 -10.97
C GLY A 46 4.44 13.52 -11.32
N ASP A 47 3.19 13.83 -10.99
CA ASP A 47 2.52 15.11 -11.24
C ASP A 47 2.33 15.89 -9.93
N HIS A 48 3.39 16.02 -9.13
CA HIS A 48 3.33 16.58 -7.78
C HIS A 48 2.76 18.01 -7.68
N GLU A 49 2.76 18.78 -8.79
CA GLU A 49 2.10 20.10 -8.85
C GLU A 49 0.59 20.00 -8.58
N LEU A 50 -0.05 18.89 -8.99
CA LEU A 50 -1.47 18.59 -8.76
C LEU A 50 -1.69 17.88 -7.41
N PHE A 51 -0.71 17.10 -6.94
CA PHE A 51 -0.81 16.25 -5.74
C PHE A 51 0.11 16.71 -4.61
N GLN A 52 0.08 18.01 -4.31
CA GLN A 52 0.99 18.66 -3.35
C GLN A 52 0.91 18.04 -1.94
N GLY A 53 -0.30 17.62 -1.52
CA GLY A 53 -0.48 16.95 -0.22
C GLY A 53 0.25 15.61 -0.14
N THR A 54 0.16 14.78 -1.18
CA THR A 54 0.89 13.49 -1.24
C THR A 54 2.38 13.73 -1.32
N LYS A 55 2.83 14.74 -2.08
CA LYS A 55 4.24 15.12 -2.15
C LYS A 55 4.81 15.52 -0.79
N HIS A 56 4.06 16.31 -0.02
CA HIS A 56 4.47 16.68 1.34
C HIS A 56 4.59 15.45 2.26
N LEU A 57 3.69 14.46 2.13
CA LEU A 57 3.79 13.21 2.90
C LEU A 57 5.02 12.37 2.49
N GLU A 58 5.37 12.34 1.21
CA GLU A 58 6.61 11.68 0.73
C GLU A 58 7.85 12.33 1.36
N GLU A 59 7.94 13.65 1.35
CA GLU A 59 9.06 14.40 1.95
C GLU A 59 9.21 14.08 3.44
N LYS A 60 8.10 14.07 4.18
CA LYS A 60 8.11 13.67 5.60
C LYS A 60 8.53 12.22 5.81
N ALA A 61 8.09 11.30 4.97
CA ALA A 61 8.48 9.90 5.07
C ALA A 61 10.00 9.73 4.86
N ILE A 62 10.58 10.43 3.88
CA ILE A 62 12.04 10.46 3.66
C ILE A 62 12.75 11.02 4.90
N GLU A 63 12.27 12.13 5.46
CA GLU A 63 12.84 12.73 6.67
C GLU A 63 12.83 11.77 7.86
N TRP A 64 11.71 11.07 8.10
CA TRP A 64 11.61 10.09 9.18
C TRP A 64 12.58 8.92 9.00
N VAL A 65 12.70 8.39 7.78
CA VAL A 65 13.66 7.32 7.50
C VAL A 65 15.09 7.81 7.70
N ALA A 66 15.42 9.02 7.25
CA ALA A 66 16.74 9.63 7.48
C ALA A 66 17.03 9.77 8.99
N GLN A 67 16.07 10.28 9.77
CA GLN A 67 16.20 10.39 11.24
C GLN A 67 16.39 9.04 11.93
N MET A 68 15.78 7.96 11.42
CA MET A 68 15.97 6.61 11.96
C MET A 68 17.34 6.00 11.66
N LEU A 69 18.05 6.50 10.63
CA LEU A 69 19.32 5.95 10.14
C LEU A 69 20.55 6.81 10.51
N HIS A 70 20.36 7.93 11.21
CA HIS A 70 21.43 8.80 11.75
C HIS A 70 21.82 8.40 13.18
#